data_AF-A0A662G690-F1
#
_entry.id   AF-A0A662G690-F1
#
_cell.length_a   1.000
_cell.length_b   1.000
_cell.length_c   1.000
_cell.angle_alpha   90.00
_cell.angle_beta   90.00
_cell.angle_gamma   90.00
#
_symmetry.space_group_name_H-M   'P 1'
#
loop_
_entity.id
_entity.type
_entity.pdbx_description
1 polymer ?
#
loop_
_entity_poly.entity_id
_entity_poly.type
_entity_poly.pdbx_seq_one_letter_code
_entity_poly.pdbx_strand_id
1 'polypeptide(L)'
;MISRVKLDGCLLTAIAGKEVYRKLLGASVFDTSGAYIGYLKRVYLEKRSGKARRLVVRLVDGRLLTLKPGEVRLTARGLLVERAVGVIVREYDVELKWLEEAVRELRKIRERVLEVDELYIAGEISRDTYLLFRSELELKRRELLKGLKEKVEELEAYLSRLEEERSGLLGRLRSSGLRERGGLAIKLKALRSKISYLNDLLEAAKHELSLEMELEDFINSCLR
;
A
#
# COMPACT_ATOMS: atom_id res chain seq x y z
N MET A 1 -13.07 -32.32 -2.28
CA MET A 1 -14.05 -31.23 -2.02
C MET A 1 -14.84 -31.56 -0.76
N ILE A 2 -14.42 -31.09 0.42
CA ILE A 2 -15.28 -31.18 1.62
C ILE A 2 -16.27 -30.02 1.51
N SER A 3 -17.55 -30.34 1.55
CA SER A 3 -18.72 -29.51 1.31
C SER A 3 -18.67 -28.12 1.97
N ARG A 4 -18.17 -27.12 1.24
CA ARG A 4 -18.27 -25.69 1.64
C ARG A 4 -19.72 -25.26 1.87
N VAL A 5 -20.68 -25.93 1.23
CA VAL A 5 -22.12 -25.66 1.32
C VAL A 5 -22.71 -25.90 2.72
N LYS A 6 -22.13 -26.80 3.55
CA LYS A 6 -22.67 -27.11 4.89
C LYS A 6 -22.17 -26.19 6.01
N LEU A 7 -21.17 -25.36 5.76
CA LEU A 7 -20.52 -24.51 6.78
C LEU A 7 -20.68 -23.01 6.49
N ASP A 8 -21.44 -22.67 5.46
CA ASP A 8 -21.76 -21.30 5.09
C ASP A 8 -22.59 -20.65 6.20
N GLY A 9 -22.16 -19.47 6.67
CA GLY A 9 -22.80 -18.73 7.74
C GLY A 9 -22.41 -19.15 9.16
N CYS A 10 -21.56 -20.17 9.36
CA CYS A 10 -21.14 -20.64 10.68
C CYS A 10 -19.97 -19.81 11.26
N LEU A 11 -20.02 -19.54 12.57
CA LEU A 11 -18.87 -18.99 13.30
C LEU A 11 -17.74 -20.01 13.35
N LEU A 12 -16.48 -19.54 13.30
CA LEU A 12 -15.31 -20.42 13.39
C LEU A 12 -15.17 -21.12 14.75
N THR A 13 -15.93 -20.72 15.77
CA THR A 13 -16.07 -21.41 17.07
C THR A 13 -16.84 -22.73 16.97
N ALA A 14 -17.71 -22.89 15.96
CA ALA A 14 -18.51 -24.09 15.72
C ALA A 14 -17.76 -25.17 14.93
N ILE A 15 -16.56 -24.86 14.45
CA ILE A 15 -15.72 -25.74 13.63
C ILE A 15 -14.61 -26.33 14.51
N ALA A 16 -14.28 -27.61 14.29
CA ALA A 16 -13.15 -28.26 14.93
C ALA A 16 -12.40 -29.12 13.90
N GLY A 17 -11.08 -29.24 14.06
CA GLY A 17 -10.26 -30.16 13.27
C GLY A 17 -9.16 -29.47 12.47
N LYS A 18 -7.94 -29.97 12.63
CA LYS A 18 -6.71 -29.43 12.02
C LYS A 18 -6.78 -29.40 10.49
N GLU A 19 -7.36 -30.43 9.87
CA GLU A 19 -7.52 -30.52 8.42
C GLU A 19 -8.46 -29.45 7.84
N VAL A 20 -9.50 -29.07 8.59
CA VAL A 20 -10.44 -28.04 8.16
C VAL A 20 -9.75 -26.68 8.17
N TYR A 21 -9.07 -26.33 9.26
CA TYR A 21 -8.35 -25.05 9.35
C TYR A 21 -7.15 -24.98 8.39
N ARG A 22 -6.48 -26.09 8.09
CA ARG A 22 -5.43 -26.12 7.06
C ARG A 22 -5.97 -25.68 5.70
N LYS A 23 -7.18 -26.10 5.34
CA LYS A 23 -7.85 -25.70 4.08
C LYS A 23 -8.35 -24.26 4.08
N LEU A 24 -8.45 -23.62 5.25
CA LEU A 24 -8.82 -22.22 5.39
C LEU A 24 -7.62 -21.27 5.35
N LEU A 25 -6.39 -21.76 5.49
CA LEU A 25 -5.20 -20.93 5.31
C LEU A 25 -5.16 -20.38 3.88
N GLY A 26 -4.87 -19.09 3.76
CA GLY A 26 -4.93 -18.35 2.49
C GLY A 26 -6.34 -17.95 2.05
N ALA A 27 -7.39 -18.28 2.81
CA ALA A 27 -8.74 -17.83 2.50
C ALA A 27 -8.83 -16.30 2.57
N SER A 28 -9.55 -15.72 1.61
CA SER A 28 -9.86 -14.29 1.57
C SER A 28 -10.71 -13.88 2.77
N VAL A 29 -10.40 -12.72 3.33
CA VAL A 29 -11.07 -12.14 4.50
C VAL A 29 -11.72 -10.83 4.07
N PHE A 30 -12.98 -10.65 4.48
CA PHE A 30 -13.82 -9.51 4.16
C PHE A 30 -14.36 -8.85 5.44
N ASP A 31 -14.68 -7.57 5.36
CA ASP A 31 -15.38 -6.85 6.43
C ASP A 31 -16.91 -6.91 6.27
N THR A 32 -17.64 -6.32 7.22
CA THR A 32 -19.11 -6.27 7.21
C THR A 32 -19.71 -5.51 6.02
N SER A 33 -18.94 -4.68 5.31
CA SER A 33 -19.36 -4.00 4.09
C SER A 33 -19.20 -4.88 2.84
N GLY A 34 -18.55 -6.04 2.98
CA GLY A 34 -18.20 -6.93 1.88
C GLY A 34 -16.87 -6.58 1.21
N ALA A 35 -16.12 -5.61 1.74
CA ALA A 35 -14.83 -5.21 1.20
C ALA A 35 -13.76 -6.24 1.56
N TYR A 36 -12.88 -6.57 0.61
CA TYR A 36 -11.74 -7.44 0.84
C TYR A 36 -10.69 -6.72 1.70
N ILE A 37 -10.29 -7.35 2.81
CA ILE A 37 -9.37 -6.75 3.78
C ILE A 37 -8.03 -7.48 3.92
N GLY A 38 -7.91 -8.68 3.37
CA GLY A 38 -6.68 -9.48 3.42
C GLY A 38 -6.94 -10.97 3.41
N TYR A 39 -5.98 -11.77 3.89
CA TYR A 39 -6.11 -13.23 3.90
C TYR A 39 -5.71 -13.86 5.24
N LEU A 40 -6.27 -15.04 5.52
CA LEU A 40 -5.95 -15.78 6.73
C LEU A 40 -4.54 -16.38 6.64
N LYS A 41 -3.59 -15.81 7.39
CA LYS A 41 -2.19 -16.23 7.39
C LYS A 41 -1.92 -17.40 8.32
N ARG A 42 -2.48 -17.39 9.54
CA ARG A 42 -2.26 -18.44 10.56
C ARG A 42 -3.50 -18.69 11.41
N VAL A 43 -3.63 -19.93 11.88
CA VAL A 43 -4.62 -20.35 12.89
C VAL A 43 -3.89 -21.05 14.03
N TYR A 44 -4.13 -20.61 15.25
CA TYR A 44 -3.66 -21.29 16.46
C TYR A 44 -4.78 -22.17 17.00
N LEU A 45 -4.52 -23.47 17.11
CA LEU A 45 -5.48 -24.46 17.59
C LEU A 45 -5.21 -24.84 19.04
N GLU A 46 -6.27 -25.15 19.76
CA GLU A 46 -6.17 -25.78 21.06
C GLU A 46 -5.91 -27.29 20.91
N LYS A 47 -4.87 -27.81 21.59
CA LYS A 47 -4.40 -29.20 21.43
C LYS A 47 -5.46 -30.26 21.77
N ARG A 48 -6.32 -29.99 22.76
CA ARG A 48 -7.32 -30.95 23.27
C ARG A 48 -8.61 -30.96 22.45
N SER A 49 -9.12 -29.79 22.08
CA SER A 49 -10.42 -29.65 21.40
C SER A 49 -10.31 -29.57 19.87
N GLY A 50 -9.11 -29.28 19.34
CA GLY A 50 -8.92 -29.05 17.90
C GLY A 50 -9.62 -27.80 17.37
N LYS A 51 -10.16 -26.94 18.26
CA LYS A 51 -10.82 -25.68 17.92
C LYS A 51 -9.80 -24.56 17.76
N ALA A 52 -10.16 -23.54 16.98
CA ALA A 52 -9.36 -22.33 16.91
C ALA A 52 -9.38 -21.59 18.26
N ARG A 53 -8.20 -21.16 18.73
CA ARG A 53 -8.01 -20.24 19.85
C ARG A 53 -7.80 -18.82 19.35
N ARG A 54 -7.09 -18.66 18.24
CA ARG A 54 -6.67 -17.36 17.69
C ARG A 54 -6.43 -17.45 16.19
N LEU A 55 -6.80 -16.40 15.47
CA LEU A 55 -6.61 -16.27 14.03
C LEU A 55 -5.68 -15.08 13.76
N VAL A 56 -4.84 -15.20 12.73
CA VAL A 56 -3.99 -14.09 12.27
C VAL A 56 -4.26 -13.86 10.80
N VAL A 57 -4.78 -12.68 10.50
CA VAL A 57 -5.04 -12.19 9.16
C VAL A 57 -3.89 -11.27 8.76
N ARG A 58 -3.32 -11.47 7.57
CA ARG A 58 -2.45 -10.45 6.96
C ARG A 58 -3.37 -9.51 6.19
N LEU A 59 -3.43 -8.28 6.64
CA LEU A 59 -4.20 -7.23 6.00
C LEU A 59 -3.54 -6.84 4.67
N VAL A 60 -4.33 -6.25 3.77
CA VAL A 60 -3.84 -5.70 2.50
C VAL A 60 -2.72 -4.67 2.69
N ASP A 61 -2.77 -3.89 3.79
CA ASP A 61 -1.73 -2.93 4.19
C ASP A 61 -0.46 -3.59 4.77
N GLY A 62 -0.40 -4.93 4.81
CA GLY A 62 0.73 -5.70 5.31
C GLY A 62 0.76 -5.92 6.83
N ARG A 63 -0.08 -5.22 7.61
CA ARG A 63 -0.18 -5.41 9.07
C ARG A 63 -0.77 -6.78 9.39
N LEU A 64 -0.45 -7.28 10.58
CA LEU A 64 -1.01 -8.53 11.09
C LEU A 64 -2.14 -8.21 12.08
N LEU A 65 -3.35 -8.59 11.71
CA LEU A 65 -4.51 -8.47 12.58
C LEU A 65 -4.76 -9.80 13.29
N THR A 66 -4.85 -9.74 14.61
CA THR A 66 -5.20 -10.89 15.44
C THR A 66 -6.70 -10.85 15.75
N LEU A 67 -7.39 -11.94 15.46
CA LEU A 67 -8.84 -12.07 15.65
C LEU A 67 -9.19 -13.25 16.56
N LYS A 68 -10.28 -13.10 17.30
CA LYS A 68 -10.90 -14.21 18.02
C LYS A 68 -11.78 -15.01 17.04
N PRO A 69 -11.85 -16.35 17.18
CA PRO A 69 -12.70 -17.17 16.32
C PRO A 69 -14.19 -16.78 16.36
N GLY A 70 -14.66 -16.23 17.48
CA GLY A 70 -16.04 -15.75 17.62
C GLY A 70 -16.35 -14.45 16.87
N GLU A 71 -15.34 -13.79 16.31
CA GLU A 71 -15.49 -12.55 15.53
C GLU A 71 -15.48 -12.83 14.02
N VAL A 72 -15.37 -14.11 13.61
CA VAL A 72 -15.16 -14.52 12.22
C VAL A 72 -16.14 -15.60 11.82
N ARG A 73 -16.87 -15.34 10.74
CA ARG A 73 -17.84 -16.23 10.13
C ARG A 73 -17.32 -16.77 8.81
N LEU A 74 -17.51 -18.06 8.56
CA LEU A 74 -17.22 -18.64 7.24
C LEU A 74 -18.38 -18.32 6.29
N THR A 75 -18.06 -17.85 5.10
CA THR A 75 -19.02 -17.57 4.04
C THR A 75 -18.63 -18.32 2.75
N ALA A 76 -19.56 -18.41 1.79
CA ALA A 76 -19.26 -18.94 0.45
C ALA A 76 -18.09 -18.22 -0.26
N ARG A 77 -17.87 -16.93 0.04
CA ARG A 77 -16.80 -16.11 -0.54
C ARG A 77 -15.49 -16.15 0.23
N GLY A 78 -15.48 -16.56 1.50
CA GLY A 78 -14.29 -16.55 2.35
C GLY A 78 -14.63 -16.40 3.82
N LEU A 79 -13.87 -15.59 4.55
CA LEU A 79 -14.09 -15.30 5.96
C LEU A 79 -14.62 -13.88 6.13
N LEU A 80 -15.69 -13.72 6.88
CA LEU A 80 -16.27 -12.41 7.20
C LEU A 80 -15.92 -12.05 8.64
N VAL A 81 -15.37 -10.85 8.86
CA VAL A 81 -15.10 -10.33 10.20
C VAL A 81 -16.28 -9.47 10.64
N GLU A 82 -16.95 -9.86 11.73
CA GLU A 82 -18.17 -9.20 12.23
C GLU A 82 -17.87 -7.94 13.06
N ARG A 83 -16.59 -7.67 13.33
CA ARG A 83 -16.12 -6.44 13.95
C ARG A 83 -15.73 -5.43 12.86
N ALA A 84 -16.03 -4.16 13.08
CA ALA A 84 -15.46 -3.07 12.29
C ALA A 84 -13.92 -3.13 12.36
N VAL A 85 -13.30 -3.61 11.29
CA VAL A 85 -11.86 -3.55 11.12
C VAL A 85 -11.57 -2.27 10.37
N GLY A 86 -10.82 -1.36 10.98
CA GLY A 86 -10.31 -0.16 10.31
C GLY A 86 -9.21 -0.53 9.31
N VAL A 87 -9.60 -1.24 8.25
CA VAL A 87 -8.75 -1.46 7.08
C VAL A 87 -9.11 -0.36 6.12
N ILE A 88 -8.23 0.63 6.04
CA ILE A 88 -8.26 1.54 4.92
C ILE A 88 -7.85 0.67 3.73
N VAL A 89 -8.81 0.16 2.97
CA VAL A 89 -8.53 -0.36 1.63
C VAL A 89 -8.00 0.85 0.88
N ARG A 90 -6.68 0.98 0.81
CA ARG A 90 -6.06 2.09 0.12
C ARG A 90 -6.13 1.70 -1.35
N GLU A 91 -7.11 2.27 -2.03
CA GLU A 91 -7.28 2.20 -3.49
C GLU A 91 -5.98 2.49 -4.27
N TYR A 92 -4.98 3.10 -3.61
CA TYR A 92 -3.68 3.47 -4.17
C TYR A 92 -2.45 2.94 -3.39
N ASP A 93 -2.57 1.91 -2.54
CA ASP A 93 -1.40 1.40 -1.78
C ASP A 93 -0.30 0.81 -2.68
N VAL A 94 -0.67 0.31 -3.86
CA VAL A 94 0.29 -0.24 -4.83
C VAL A 94 1.02 0.89 -5.54
N GLU A 95 0.28 1.93 -5.92
CA GLU A 95 0.75 3.13 -6.59
C GLU A 95 1.65 3.96 -5.67
N LEU A 96 1.29 4.10 -4.39
CA LEU A 96 2.11 4.78 -3.38
C LEU A 96 3.42 4.03 -3.11
N LYS A 97 3.38 2.70 -3.01
CA LYS A 97 4.60 1.89 -2.86
C LYS A 97 5.49 1.97 -4.10
N TRP A 98 4.88 1.93 -5.28
CA TRP A 98 5.60 2.10 -6.52
C TRP A 98 6.29 3.48 -6.57
N LEU A 99 5.60 4.55 -6.16
CA LEU A 99 6.15 5.90 -6.10
C LEU A 99 7.34 5.98 -5.12
N GLU A 100 7.20 5.41 -3.91
CA GLU A 100 8.28 5.29 -2.92
C GLU A 100 9.50 4.58 -3.50
N GLU A 101 9.28 3.44 -4.17
CA GLU A 101 10.34 2.65 -4.78
C GLU A 101 11.01 3.41 -5.93
N ALA A 102 10.23 4.08 -6.79
CA ALA A 102 10.73 4.87 -7.90
C ALA A 102 11.62 6.04 -7.43
N VAL A 103 11.17 6.80 -6.43
CA VAL A 103 11.97 7.89 -5.81
C VAL A 103 13.26 7.35 -5.22
N ARG A 104 13.20 6.22 -4.50
CA ARG A 104 14.40 5.59 -3.93
C ARG A 104 15.36 5.12 -5.01
N GLU A 105 14.87 4.52 -6.08
CA GLU A 105 15.71 4.05 -7.18
C GLU A 105 16.34 5.20 -7.96
N LEU A 106 15.64 6.33 -8.16
CA LEU A 106 16.22 7.53 -8.77
C LEU A 106 17.39 8.09 -7.95
N ARG A 107 17.25 8.12 -6.61
CA ARG A 107 18.35 8.52 -5.70
C ARG A 107 19.58 7.62 -5.85
N LYS A 108 19.38 6.31 -5.89
CA LYS A 108 20.47 5.34 -6.10
C LYS A 108 21.11 5.47 -7.48
N ILE A 109 20.31 5.72 -8.51
CA ILE A 109 20.85 5.93 -9.86
C ILE A 109 21.76 7.15 -9.86
N ARG A 110 21.35 8.25 -9.22
CA ARG A 110 22.19 9.46 -9.07
C ARG A 110 23.50 9.18 -8.34
N GLU A 111 23.46 8.44 -7.23
CA GLU A 111 24.68 8.02 -6.51
C GLU A 111 25.61 7.18 -7.41
N ARG A 112 25.06 6.16 -8.09
CA ARG A 112 25.84 5.29 -9.00
C ARG A 112 26.40 6.03 -10.21
N VAL A 113 25.69 7.04 -10.68
CA VAL A 113 26.14 7.95 -11.74
C VAL A 113 27.42 8.66 -11.31
N LEU A 114 27.44 9.21 -10.08
CA LEU A 114 28.63 9.87 -9.53
C LEU A 114 29.78 8.88 -9.35
N GLU A 115 29.52 7.68 -8.82
CA GLU A 115 30.54 6.62 -8.67
C GLU A 115 31.19 6.27 -10.02
N VAL A 116 30.39 6.09 -11.07
CA VAL A 116 30.89 5.77 -12.42
C VAL A 116 31.72 6.92 -13.00
N ASP A 117 31.30 8.17 -12.76
CA ASP A 117 32.05 9.35 -13.19
C ASP A 117 33.41 9.44 -12.47
N GLU A 118 33.43 9.23 -11.16
CA GLU A 118 34.66 9.23 -10.35
C GLU A 118 35.64 8.16 -10.81
N LEU A 119 35.18 6.92 -11.03
CA LEU A 119 36.01 5.82 -11.54
C LEU A 119 36.62 6.14 -12.90
N TYR A 120 35.86 6.79 -13.80
CA TYR A 120 36.37 7.18 -15.10
C TYR A 120 37.39 8.32 -15.01
N ILE A 121 37.12 9.34 -14.19
CA ILE A 121 38.05 10.46 -13.95
C ILE A 121 39.36 9.97 -13.33
N ALA A 122 39.28 9.02 -12.40
CA ALA A 122 40.44 8.37 -11.78
C ALA A 122 41.21 7.46 -12.74
N GLY A 123 40.67 7.18 -13.94
CA GLY A 123 41.26 6.28 -14.93
C GLY A 123 41.17 4.80 -14.57
N GLU A 124 40.31 4.43 -13.62
CA GLU A 124 40.13 3.04 -13.15
C GLU A 124 39.31 2.19 -14.13
N ILE A 125 38.49 2.84 -14.97
CA ILE A 125 37.69 2.18 -16.01
C ILE A 125 37.96 2.76 -17.39
N SER A 126 37.83 1.92 -18.42
CA SER A 126 37.96 2.34 -19.81
C SER A 126 36.80 3.23 -20.25
N ARG A 127 37.01 4.05 -21.29
CA ARG A 127 35.96 4.89 -21.88
C ARG A 127 34.75 4.08 -22.37
N ASP A 128 34.97 2.90 -22.95
CA ASP A 128 33.88 2.05 -23.44
C ASP A 128 33.06 1.47 -22.28
N THR A 129 33.74 1.07 -21.19
CA THR A 129 33.09 0.62 -19.95
C THR A 129 32.27 1.75 -19.31
N TYR A 130 32.83 2.95 -19.24
CA TYR A 130 32.15 4.14 -18.75
C TYR A 130 30.87 4.44 -19.53
N LEU A 131 30.98 4.50 -20.87
CA LEU A 131 29.84 4.80 -21.74
C LEU A 131 28.72 3.76 -21.60
N LEU A 132 29.07 2.49 -21.49
CA LEU A 132 28.09 1.41 -21.32
C LEU A 132 27.31 1.58 -20.01
N PHE A 133 28.00 1.64 -18.86
CA PHE A 133 27.33 1.80 -17.56
C PHE A 133 26.55 3.11 -17.46
N ARG A 134 27.10 4.21 -17.98
CA ARG A 134 26.44 5.51 -17.98
C ARG A 134 25.15 5.47 -18.78
N SER A 135 25.19 4.89 -19.98
CA SER A 135 24.01 4.81 -20.85
C SER A 135 22.88 3.97 -20.24
N GLU A 136 23.20 2.86 -19.57
CA GLU A 136 22.21 2.01 -18.88
C GLU A 136 21.54 2.74 -17.70
N LEU A 137 22.33 3.46 -16.90
CA LEU A 137 21.82 4.26 -15.78
C LEU A 137 20.90 5.39 -16.28
N GLU A 138 21.30 6.10 -17.34
CA GLU A 138 20.48 7.18 -17.93
C GLU A 138 19.20 6.65 -18.60
N LEU A 139 19.22 5.45 -19.19
CA LEU A 139 18.02 4.83 -19.73
C LEU A 139 17.02 4.51 -18.61
N LYS A 140 17.49 3.82 -17.56
CA LYS A 140 16.65 3.46 -16.40
C LYS A 140 16.10 4.71 -15.70
N ARG A 141 16.92 5.78 -15.58
CA ARG A 141 16.50 7.08 -15.05
C ARG A 141 15.33 7.66 -15.85
N ARG A 142 15.46 7.72 -17.17
CA ARG A 142 14.41 8.26 -18.06
C ARG A 142 13.10 7.49 -17.97
N GLU A 143 13.16 6.16 -17.94
CA GLU A 143 11.97 5.33 -17.78
C GLU A 143 11.25 5.59 -16.44
N LEU A 144 12.01 5.65 -15.35
CA LEU A 144 11.47 5.95 -14.02
C LEU A 144 10.84 7.35 -13.96
N LEU A 145 11.50 8.36 -14.51
CA LEU A 145 10.98 9.73 -14.52
C LEU A 145 9.69 9.86 -15.34
N LYS A 146 9.59 9.16 -16.47
CA LYS A 146 8.36 9.14 -17.26
C LYS A 146 7.20 8.54 -16.47
N GLY A 147 7.41 7.36 -15.87
CA GLY A 147 6.38 6.74 -15.01
C GLY A 147 6.05 7.60 -13.79
N LEU A 148 7.04 8.32 -13.24
CA LEU A 148 6.86 9.21 -12.09
C LEU A 148 5.92 10.38 -12.43
N LYS A 149 6.09 11.00 -13.61
CA LYS A 149 5.19 12.08 -14.09
C LYS A 149 3.74 11.59 -14.17
N GLU A 150 3.50 10.47 -14.84
CA GLU A 150 2.17 9.88 -15.00
C GLU A 150 1.52 9.57 -13.63
N LYS A 151 2.29 9.03 -12.68
CA LYS A 151 1.79 8.68 -11.34
C LYS A 151 1.58 9.87 -10.42
N VAL A 152 2.36 10.93 -10.56
CA VAL A 152 2.14 12.19 -9.83
C VAL A 152 0.79 12.78 -10.20
N GLU A 153 0.46 12.87 -11.50
CA GLU A 153 -0.83 13.41 -11.97
C GLU A 153 -2.03 12.59 -11.44
N GLU A 154 -1.94 11.26 -11.49
CA GLU A 154 -2.98 10.37 -10.94
C GLU A 154 -3.19 10.57 -9.43
N LEU A 155 -2.11 10.71 -8.67
CA LEU A 155 -2.16 10.88 -7.22
C LEU A 155 -2.60 12.29 -6.80
N GLU A 156 -2.33 13.32 -7.58
CA GLU A 156 -2.87 14.68 -7.38
C GLU A 156 -4.39 14.73 -7.58
N ALA A 157 -4.90 14.06 -8.62
CA ALA A 157 -6.32 13.91 -8.83
C ALA A 157 -6.97 13.15 -7.65
N TYR A 158 -6.28 12.16 -7.12
CA TYR A 158 -6.74 11.42 -5.94
C TYR A 158 -6.73 12.27 -4.66
N LEU A 159 -5.68 13.07 -4.44
CA LEU A 159 -5.60 14.01 -3.34
C LEU A 159 -6.80 14.96 -3.33
N SER A 160 -7.11 15.54 -4.48
CA SER A 160 -8.26 16.44 -4.65
C SER A 160 -9.57 15.78 -4.20
N ARG A 161 -9.80 14.52 -4.60
CA ARG A 161 -10.99 13.75 -4.15
C ARG A 161 -11.01 13.52 -2.64
N LEU A 162 -9.86 13.23 -2.03
CA LEU A 162 -9.77 13.08 -0.57
C LEU A 162 -10.04 14.42 0.14
N GLU A 163 -9.59 15.54 -0.40
CA GLU A 163 -9.87 16.87 0.16
C GLU A 163 -11.35 17.26 0.05
N GLU A 164 -12.01 16.89 -1.05
CA GLU A 164 -13.46 17.01 -1.20
C GLU A 164 -14.21 16.16 -0.17
N GLU A 165 -13.81 14.89 0.01
CA GLU A 165 -14.37 14.00 1.03
C GLU A 165 -14.18 14.59 2.43
N ARG A 166 -12.99 15.13 2.72
CA ARG A 166 -12.69 15.83 3.98
C ARG A 166 -13.68 16.97 4.20
N SER A 167 -13.88 17.80 3.19
CA SER A 167 -14.73 18.97 3.25
C SER A 167 -16.19 18.59 3.47
N GLY A 168 -16.68 17.55 2.77
CA GLY A 168 -18.01 16.98 2.98
C GLY A 168 -18.20 16.40 4.39
N LEU A 169 -17.22 15.67 4.91
CA LEU A 169 -17.25 15.13 6.27
C LEU A 169 -17.22 16.25 7.33
N LEU A 170 -16.45 17.32 7.12
CA LEU A 170 -16.45 18.50 8.00
C LEU A 170 -17.80 19.22 7.97
N GLY A 171 -18.43 19.34 6.79
CA GLY A 171 -19.78 19.88 6.64
C GLY A 171 -20.80 19.07 7.43
N ARG A 172 -20.76 17.74 7.31
CA ARG A 172 -21.62 16.81 8.08
C ARG A 172 -21.35 16.85 9.58
N LEU A 173 -20.09 17.05 10.00
CA LEU A 173 -19.73 17.18 11.41
C LEU A 173 -20.41 18.40 12.06
N ARG A 174 -20.52 19.50 11.31
CA ARG A 174 -21.19 20.73 11.78
C ARG A 174 -22.69 20.54 11.98
N SER A 175 -23.34 19.73 11.14
CA SER A 175 -24.79 19.48 11.18
C SER A 175 -25.21 18.22 11.95
N SER A 176 -24.28 17.43 12.50
CA SER A 176 -24.56 16.16 13.16
C SER A 176 -24.66 16.23 14.69
N GLY A 177 -25.53 15.37 15.25
CA GLY A 177 -25.74 15.22 16.69
C GLY A 177 -24.58 14.47 17.40
N LEU A 178 -24.54 14.58 18.73
CA LEU A 178 -23.44 14.08 19.59
C LEU A 178 -23.02 12.61 19.35
N ARG A 179 -23.97 11.72 19.02
CA ARG A 179 -23.69 10.29 18.77
C ARG A 179 -22.95 10.02 17.44
N GLU A 180 -23.17 10.84 16.41
CA GLU A 180 -22.55 10.63 15.08
C GLU A 180 -21.16 11.29 14.98
N ARG A 181 -20.92 12.31 15.81
CA ARG A 181 -19.65 13.06 15.85
C ARG A 181 -18.43 12.17 16.15
N GLY A 182 -18.58 11.16 17.01
CA GLY A 182 -17.49 10.24 17.35
C GLY A 182 -17.00 9.44 16.14
N GLY A 183 -17.93 8.89 15.34
CA GLY A 183 -17.61 8.14 14.13
C GLY A 183 -17.02 9.02 13.03
N LEU A 184 -17.55 10.25 12.86
CA LEU A 184 -17.03 11.23 11.91
C LEU A 184 -15.62 11.71 12.27
N ALA A 185 -15.33 11.94 13.55
CA ALA A 185 -14.01 12.36 14.02
C ALA A 185 -12.92 11.31 13.74
N ILE A 186 -13.23 10.02 13.93
CA ILE A 186 -12.30 8.92 13.62
C ILE A 186 -12.01 8.87 12.12
N LYS A 187 -13.05 8.99 11.27
CA LYS A 187 -12.90 9.03 9.81
C LYS A 187 -12.05 10.23 9.37
N LEU A 188 -12.32 11.42 9.90
CA LEU A 188 -11.54 12.64 9.62
C LEU A 188 -10.06 12.50 10.03
N LYS A 189 -9.79 11.86 11.18
CA LYS A 189 -8.40 11.61 11.62
C LYS A 189 -7.68 10.68 10.65
N ALA A 190 -8.31 9.58 10.24
CA ALA A 190 -7.75 8.64 9.28
C ALA A 190 -7.47 9.30 7.92
N LEU A 191 -8.42 10.10 7.44
CA LEU A 191 -8.30 10.83 6.19
C LEU A 191 -7.19 11.90 6.23
N ARG A 192 -7.05 12.61 7.36
CA ARG A 192 -5.95 13.58 7.56
C ARG A 192 -4.58 12.91 7.48
N SER A 193 -4.40 11.77 8.15
CA SER A 193 -3.13 11.03 8.08
C SER A 193 -2.82 10.55 6.66
N LYS A 194 -3.86 10.18 5.89
CA LYS A 194 -3.71 9.75 4.50
C LYS A 194 -3.31 10.91 3.57
N ILE A 195 -3.96 12.06 3.70
CA ILE A 195 -3.62 13.27 2.95
C ILE A 195 -2.18 13.70 3.24
N SER A 196 -1.79 13.73 4.53
CA SER A 196 -0.42 14.10 4.93
C SER A 196 0.63 13.22 4.26
N TYR A 197 0.48 11.90 4.38
CA TYR A 197 1.43 10.96 3.80
C TYR A 197 1.52 11.05 2.27
N LEU A 198 0.38 11.27 1.60
CA LEU A 198 0.35 11.41 0.15
C LEU A 198 0.99 12.73 -0.31
N ASN A 199 0.82 13.82 0.44
CA ASN A 199 1.50 15.09 0.19
C ASN A 199 3.02 14.97 0.32
N ASP A 200 3.51 14.37 1.40
CA ASP A 200 4.95 14.18 1.62
C ASP A 200 5.60 13.40 0.45
N LEU A 201 4.89 12.37 -0.05
CA LEU A 201 5.33 11.55 -1.18
C LEU A 201 5.30 12.30 -2.52
N LEU A 202 4.23 13.06 -2.78
CA LEU A 202 4.13 13.90 -3.97
C LEU A 202 5.19 14.98 -3.98
N GLU A 203 5.49 15.60 -2.84
CA GLU A 203 6.55 16.60 -2.72
C GLU A 203 7.91 16.00 -3.04
N ALA A 204 8.22 14.83 -2.48
CA ALA A 204 9.46 14.11 -2.77
C ALA A 204 9.57 13.72 -4.27
N ALA A 205 8.48 13.26 -4.89
CA ALA A 205 8.45 12.92 -6.31
C ALA A 205 8.64 14.16 -7.20
N LYS A 206 7.95 15.26 -6.90
CA LYS A 206 8.08 16.54 -7.60
C LYS A 206 9.48 17.11 -7.49
N HIS A 207 10.13 16.97 -6.33
CA HIS A 207 11.51 17.37 -6.15
C HIS A 207 12.45 16.61 -7.10
N GLU A 208 12.32 15.29 -7.21
CA GLU A 208 13.13 14.51 -8.17
C GLU A 208 12.84 14.90 -9.63
N LEU A 209 11.59 15.27 -9.97
CA LEU A 209 11.25 15.82 -11.29
C LEU A 209 11.86 17.20 -11.53
N SER A 210 11.90 18.07 -10.52
CA SER A 210 12.49 19.42 -10.61
C SER A 210 13.99 19.35 -10.86
N LEU A 211 14.69 18.44 -10.17
CA LEU A 211 16.12 18.22 -10.39
C LEU A 211 16.45 17.75 -11.81
N GLU A 212 15.50 17.07 -12.49
CA GLU A 212 15.66 16.74 -13.90
C GLU A 212 15.58 17.99 -14.78
N MET A 213 14.57 18.82 -14.54
CA MET A 213 14.34 20.03 -15.34
C MET A 213 15.53 21.00 -15.23
N GLU A 214 16.07 21.19 -14.03
CA GLU A 214 17.28 22.00 -13.83
C GLU A 214 18.49 21.47 -14.61
N LEU A 215 18.59 20.15 -14.76
CA LEU A 215 19.70 19.50 -15.47
C LEU A 215 19.53 19.60 -16.98
N GLU A 216 18.32 19.43 -17.51
CA GLU A 216 18.00 19.66 -18.91
C GLU A 216 18.21 21.13 -19.30
N ASP A 217 17.76 22.07 -18.47
CA ASP A 217 17.94 23.51 -18.68
C ASP A 217 19.43 23.89 -18.64
N PHE A 218 20.21 23.33 -17.70
CA PHE A 218 21.66 23.51 -17.65
C PHE A 218 22.35 23.01 -18.92
N ILE A 219 22.05 21.77 -19.35
CA ILE A 219 22.61 21.21 -20.59
C ILE A 219 22.26 22.08 -21.80
N ASN A 220 21.01 22.52 -21.91
CA ASN A 220 20.55 23.40 -22.99
C ASN A 220 21.23 24.78 -22.96
N SER A 221 21.60 25.28 -21.79
CA SER A 221 22.34 26.53 -21.62
C SER A 221 23.82 26.41 -22.01
N CYS A 222 24.44 25.25 -21.82
CA CYS A 222 25.84 24.99 -22.19
C CYS A 222 26.04 24.61 -23.66
N LEU A 223 24.97 24.20 -24.36
CA LEU A 223 24.99 23.80 -25.77
C LEU A 223 24.51 24.91 -26.74
N ARG A 224 24.23 26.11 -26.23
CA ARG A 224 23.99 27.33 -27.02
C ARG A 224 25.20 28.25 -26.95
#